data_AF-A0A357JEJ0-F1
#
_entry.id   AF-A0A357JEJ0-F1
#
_cell.length_a   1.000
_cell.length_b   1.000
_cell.length_c   1.000
_cell.angle_alpha   90.00
_cell.angle_beta   90.00
_cell.angle_gamma   90.00
#
_symmetry.space_group_name_H-M   'P 1'
#
loop_
_entity.id
_entity.type
_entity.pdbx_description
1 polymer ?
#
loop_
_entity_poly.entity_id
_entity_poly.type
_entity_poly.pdbx_seq_one_letter_code
_entity_poly.pdbx_strand_id
1 'polypeptide(L)'
;MKKYLSVKNICAIAIFTSLAAILYCVPGLQFNLPFIAPSFMSIHLDEIPILISGLTYGPFVGVSVLLLKTLIKLPMTSSMFAGELGDLMYSLALVLPVFIIYNKRHNFKGAIIGLSIGLVINLFFS
;
A
#
# COMPACT_ATOMS: atom_id res chain seq x y z
N MET A 1 -5.28 -27.89 4.39
CA MET A 1 -4.05 -27.09 4.14
C MET A 1 -4.45 -25.77 3.47
N LYS A 2 -4.42 -24.64 4.18
CA LYS A 2 -4.59 -23.32 3.52
C LYS A 2 -3.36 -23.12 2.61
N LYS A 3 -3.52 -23.29 1.31
CA LYS A 3 -2.45 -23.05 0.33
C LYS A 3 -2.28 -21.54 0.19
N TYR A 4 -1.54 -20.94 1.11
CA TYR A 4 -1.27 -19.49 1.12
C TYR A 4 -0.61 -19.03 -0.19
N LEU A 5 0.16 -19.93 -0.84
CA LEU A 5 0.83 -19.74 -2.13
C LEU A 5 0.17 -20.59 -3.22
N SER A 6 -1.08 -20.29 -3.56
CA SER A 6 -1.68 -20.77 -4.80
C SER A 6 -1.08 -20.02 -5.99
N VAL A 7 -0.95 -20.68 -7.15
CA VAL A 7 -0.46 -20.04 -8.41
C VAL A 7 -1.25 -18.76 -8.70
N LYS A 8 -2.56 -18.77 -8.44
CA LYS A 8 -3.43 -17.60 -8.57
C LYS A 8 -2.98 -16.41 -7.70
N ASN A 9 -2.57 -16.66 -6.46
CA ASN A 9 -2.11 -15.61 -5.54
C ASN A 9 -0.78 -15.04 -6.00
N ILE A 10 0.13 -15.88 -6.50
CA ILE A 10 1.43 -15.45 -7.03
C ILE A 10 1.23 -14.56 -8.27
N CYS A 11 0.36 -14.98 -9.20
CA CYS A 11 0.00 -14.15 -10.35
C CYS A 11 -0.62 -12.82 -9.94
N ALA A 12 -1.54 -12.83 -8.96
CA ALA A 12 -2.14 -11.60 -8.45
C ALA A 12 -1.08 -10.67 -7.84
N ILE A 13 -0.19 -11.19 -6.99
CA ILE A 13 0.92 -10.41 -6.42
C ILE A 13 1.74 -9.78 -7.54
N ALA A 14 2.15 -10.54 -8.56
CA ALA A 14 2.95 -10.02 -9.66
C ALA A 14 2.25 -8.89 -10.44
N ILE A 15 0.96 -9.07 -10.78
CA ILE A 15 0.18 -8.09 -11.54
C ILE A 15 -0.05 -6.81 -10.72
N PHE A 16 -0.43 -6.92 -9.45
CA PHE A 16 -0.65 -5.73 -8.63
C PHE A 16 0.66 -5.02 -8.28
N THR A 17 1.75 -5.76 -8.11
CA THR A 17 3.08 -5.18 -7.89
C THR A 17 3.54 -4.41 -9.12
N SER A 18 3.41 -4.98 -10.32
CA SER A 18 3.77 -4.27 -11.55
C SER A 18 2.89 -3.04 -11.76
N LEU A 19 1.59 -3.13 -11.49
CA LEU A 19 0.68 -2.00 -11.57
C LEU A 19 1.05 -0.88 -10.58
N ALA A 20 1.37 -1.22 -9.33
CA ALA A 20 1.81 -0.26 -8.32
C ALA A 20 3.15 0.38 -8.68
N ALA A 21 4.11 -0.39 -9.22
CA ALA A 21 5.40 0.12 -9.67
C ALA A 21 5.25 1.06 -10.87
N ILE A 22 4.40 0.72 -11.85
CA ILE A 22 4.11 1.58 -13.01
C ILE A 22 3.45 2.89 -12.53
N LEU A 23 2.45 2.80 -11.65
CA LEU A 23 1.79 4.00 -11.09
C LEU A 23 2.75 4.92 -10.35
N TYR A 24 3.76 4.36 -9.68
CA TYR A 24 4.80 5.16 -9.05
C TYR A 24 5.72 5.86 -10.07
N CYS A 25 6.10 5.16 -11.15
CA CYS A 25 7.00 5.69 -12.17
C CYS A 25 6.35 6.73 -13.09
N VAL A 26 5.02 6.78 -13.19
CA VAL A 26 4.31 7.76 -14.05
C VAL A 26 4.38 9.16 -13.40
N PRO A 27 5.16 10.11 -13.99
CA PRO A 27 5.27 11.45 -13.44
C PRO A 27 3.97 12.22 -13.72
N GLY A 28 3.29 12.66 -12.65
CA GLY A 28 2.00 13.37 -12.72
C GLY A 28 0.88 12.75 -11.88
N LEU A 29 1.06 11.51 -11.40
CA LEU A 29 0.13 10.87 -10.46
C LEU A 29 0.54 11.07 -8.98
N GLN A 30 1.73 11.60 -8.75
CA GLN A 30 2.19 12.05 -7.44
C GLN A 30 1.74 13.50 -7.25
N PHE A 31 0.52 13.70 -6.75
CA PHE A 31 0.03 15.05 -6.44
C PHE A 31 0.71 15.54 -5.16
N ASN A 32 1.77 16.34 -5.31
CA ASN A 32 2.27 17.18 -4.23
C ASN A 32 1.27 18.34 -4.04
N LEU A 33 0.41 18.26 -3.03
CA LEU A 33 -0.43 19.40 -2.66
C LEU A 33 0.48 20.52 -2.14
N PRO A 34 0.60 21.67 -2.83
CA PRO A 34 1.64 22.66 -2.54
C PRO A 34 1.43 23.45 -1.23
N PHE A 35 0.37 23.18 -0.46
CA PHE A 35 0.00 24.02 0.69
C PHE A 35 -0.31 23.28 2.00
N ILE A 36 -0.39 21.94 2.03
CA ILE A 36 -0.89 21.20 3.22
C ILE A 36 0.06 20.09 3.70
N ALA A 37 0.92 19.56 2.83
CA ALA A 37 1.76 18.41 3.15
C ALA A 37 3.25 18.81 3.10
N PRO A 38 4.07 18.43 4.09
CA PRO A 38 5.51 18.62 3.99
C PRO A 38 6.04 17.84 2.78
N SER A 39 7.15 18.28 2.17
CA SER A 39 7.63 17.92 0.82
C SER A 39 7.86 16.42 0.54
N PHE A 40 7.65 15.57 1.53
CA PHE A 40 7.82 14.13 1.58
C PHE A 40 6.50 13.34 1.65
N MET A 41 5.35 14.01 1.80
CA MET A 41 4.03 13.38 1.85
C MET A 41 3.27 13.65 0.55
N SER A 42 3.72 12.99 -0.53
CA SER A 42 3.03 12.96 -1.81
C SER A 42 1.85 12.00 -1.73
N ILE A 43 0.69 12.37 -2.28
CA ILE A 43 -0.42 11.41 -2.39
C ILE A 43 -0.03 10.36 -3.42
N HIS A 44 0.20 9.15 -2.94
CA HIS A 44 0.68 8.01 -3.71
C HIS A 44 -0.49 7.17 -4.23
N LEU A 45 -0.86 7.36 -5.51
CA LEU A 45 -1.93 6.58 -6.14
C LEU A 45 -1.58 5.08 -6.26
N ASP A 46 -0.31 4.72 -6.11
CA ASP A 46 0.16 3.35 -6.02
C ASP A 46 -0.36 2.58 -4.79
N GLU A 47 -0.92 3.25 -3.78
CA GLU A 47 -1.58 2.59 -2.65
C GLU A 47 -2.93 1.96 -3.03
N ILE A 48 -3.60 2.47 -4.06
CA ILE A 48 -4.90 1.94 -4.53
C ILE A 48 -4.77 0.48 -4.99
N PRO A 49 -3.86 0.10 -5.90
CA PRO A 49 -3.70 -1.30 -6.31
C PRO A 49 -3.23 -2.19 -5.14
N ILE A 50 -2.44 -1.67 -4.21
CA ILE A 50 -2.04 -2.39 -2.99
C ILE A 50 -3.28 -2.71 -2.16
N LEU A 51 -4.15 -1.72 -1.91
CA LEU A 51 -5.39 -1.89 -1.16
C LEU A 51 -6.32 -2.89 -1.85
N ILE A 52 -6.53 -2.77 -3.16
CA ILE A 52 -7.38 -3.69 -3.95
C ILE A 52 -6.85 -5.13 -3.83
N SER A 53 -5.53 -5.31 -3.90
CA SER A 53 -4.91 -6.63 -3.80
C SER A 53 -5.15 -7.28 -2.44
N GLY A 54 -5.00 -6.52 -1.35
CA GLY A 54 -5.19 -7.05 0.01
C GLY A 54 -6.65 -7.19 0.43
N LEU A 55 -7.54 -6.35 -0.09
CA LEU A 55 -8.99 -6.52 0.08
C LEU A 55 -9.49 -7.75 -0.68
N THR A 56 -9.01 -7.99 -1.90
CA THR A 56 -9.53 -9.07 -2.76
C THR A 56 -8.94 -10.44 -2.45
N TYR A 57 -7.63 -10.50 -2.17
CA TYR A 57 -6.89 -11.76 -1.98
C TYR A 57 -6.45 -11.98 -0.52
N GLY A 58 -6.73 -11.02 0.36
CA GLY A 58 -6.43 -11.08 1.78
C GLY A 58 -5.12 -10.38 2.18
N PRO A 59 -4.90 -10.20 3.49
CA PRO A 59 -3.82 -9.40 4.06
C PRO A 59 -2.43 -9.82 3.58
N PHE A 60 -2.20 -11.13 3.45
CA PHE A 60 -0.90 -11.67 3.06
C PHE A 60 -0.50 -11.23 1.64
N VAL A 61 -1.45 -11.24 0.70
CA VAL A 61 -1.20 -10.81 -0.68
C VAL A 61 -0.93 -9.31 -0.73
N GLY A 62 -1.75 -8.50 -0.05
CA GLY A 62 -1.57 -7.04 -0.05
C GLY A 62 -0.25 -6.59 0.58
N VAL A 63 0.15 -7.18 1.71
CA VAL A 63 1.44 -6.86 2.35
C VAL A 63 2.60 -7.29 1.45
N SER A 64 2.50 -8.44 0.78
CA SER A 64 3.53 -8.89 -0.17
C SER A 64 3.69 -7.93 -1.34
N VAL A 65 2.58 -7.42 -1.90
CA VAL A 65 2.60 -6.41 -2.97
C VAL A 65 3.26 -5.12 -2.50
N LEU A 66 2.95 -4.65 -1.28
CA LEU A 66 3.58 -3.45 -0.71
C LEU A 66 5.09 -3.62 -0.56
N LEU A 67 5.54 -4.74 0.02
CA LEU A 67 6.98 -5.04 0.20
C LEU A 67 7.72 -5.11 -1.14
N LEU A 68 7.15 -5.79 -2.13
CA LEU A 68 7.76 -5.90 -3.46
C LEU A 68 7.80 -4.55 -4.18
N LYS A 69 6.75 -3.73 -4.07
CA LYS A 69 6.75 -2.35 -4.58
C LYS A 69 7.89 -1.55 -3.98
N THR A 70 8.03 -1.56 -2.65
CA THR A 70 9.11 -0.81 -1.99
C THR A 70 10.48 -1.30 -2.43
N LEU A 71 10.69 -2.61 -2.56
CA LEU A 71 11.94 -3.16 -3.09
C LEU A 71 12.27 -2.67 -4.51
N ILE A 72 11.25 -2.48 -5.36
CA ILE A 72 11.43 -1.92 -6.71
C ILE A 72 11.73 -0.41 -6.66
N LYS A 73 11.16 0.32 -5.69
CA LYS A 73 11.42 1.76 -5.49
C LYS A 73 12.83 2.05 -4.96
N LEU A 74 13.36 1.20 -4.07
CA LEU A 74 14.66 1.36 -3.41
C LEU A 74 15.83 1.83 -4.32
N PRO A 75 16.07 1.23 -5.50
CA PRO A 75 17.17 1.68 -6.38
C PRO A 75 16.85 2.95 -7.17
N MET A 76 15.59 3.40 -7.20
CA MET A 76 15.15 4.57 -7.99
C MET A 76 15.21 5.87 -7.20
N THR A 77 15.35 5.83 -5.87
CA THR A 77 15.42 7.04 -5.04
C THR A 77 16.86 7.31 -4.61
N SER A 78 17.21 8.60 -4.53
CA SER A 78 18.52 9.09 -4.12
C SER A 78 18.65 9.35 -2.61
N SER A 79 17.58 9.14 -1.85
CA SER A 79 17.64 9.11 -0.38
C SER A 79 18.39 7.85 0.08
N MET A 80 19.27 7.95 1.07
CA MET A 80 20.01 6.81 1.64
C MET A 80 19.10 5.78 2.35
N PHE A 81 18.13 5.17 1.66
CA PHE A 81 17.16 4.17 2.13
C PHE A 81 16.16 4.65 3.20
N ALA A 82 16.49 5.68 3.98
CA ALA A 82 15.67 6.16 5.08
C ALA A 82 14.29 6.70 4.63
N GLY A 83 14.23 7.34 3.46
CA GLY A 83 12.99 7.87 2.91
C GLY A 83 11.99 6.77 2.55
N GLU A 84 12.43 5.72 1.87
CA GLU A 84 11.56 4.62 1.45
C GLU A 84 11.17 3.68 2.59
N LEU A 85 12.03 3.55 3.60
CA LEU A 85 11.65 2.86 4.84
C LEU A 85 10.55 3.64 5.57
N GLY A 86 10.64 4.97 5.57
CA GLY A 86 9.57 5.85 6.07
C GLY A 86 8.26 5.65 5.30
N ASP A 87 8.30 5.71 3.97
CA ASP A 87 7.13 5.46 3.10
C ASP A 87 6.52 4.06 3.37
N LEU A 88 7.36 3.03 3.48
CA LEU A 88 6.92 1.68 3.79
C LEU A 88 6.24 1.57 5.16
N MET A 89 6.81 2.19 6.21
CA MET A 89 6.21 2.17 7.55
C MET A 89 4.88 2.93 7.57
N TYR A 90 4.83 4.07 6.88
CA TYR A 90 3.63 4.89 6.75
C TYR A 90 2.51 4.16 6.02
N SER A 91 2.81 3.59 4.84
CA SER A 91 1.85 2.77 4.08
C SER A 91 1.44 1.52 4.87
N LEU A 92 2.35 0.85 5.59
CA LEU A 92 2.00 -0.28 6.45
C LEU A 92 1.02 0.13 7.54
N ALA A 93 1.26 1.24 8.24
CA ALA A 93 0.39 1.73 9.31
C ALA A 93 -1.05 2.00 8.80
N LEU A 94 -1.20 2.47 7.57
CA LEU A 94 -2.50 2.70 6.93
C LEU A 94 -3.14 1.38 6.48
N VAL A 95 -2.38 0.54 5.80
CA VAL A 95 -2.89 -0.61 5.03
C VAL A 95 -3.14 -1.85 5.91
N LEU A 96 -2.31 -2.08 6.94
CA LEU A 96 -2.45 -3.22 7.85
C LEU A 96 -3.82 -3.29 8.57
N PRO A 97 -4.32 -2.21 9.21
CA PRO A 97 -5.61 -2.25 9.88
C PRO A 97 -6.76 -2.48 8.88
N VAL A 98 -6.67 -1.89 7.68
CA VAL A 98 -7.65 -2.12 6.60
C VAL A 98 -7.75 -3.61 6.27
N PHE A 99 -6.61 -4.26 6.03
CA PHE A 99 -6.60 -5.66 5.65
C PHE A 99 -7.09 -6.59 6.77
N ILE A 100 -6.71 -6.31 8.02
CA ILE A 100 -7.14 -7.11 9.17
C ILE A 100 -8.66 -7.00 9.38
N ILE A 101 -9.19 -5.78 9.31
CA ILE A 101 -10.61 -5.50 9.55
C ILE A 101 -11.46 -6.06 8.41
N TYR A 102 -11.05 -5.85 7.15
CA TYR A 102 -11.77 -6.38 5.99
C TYR A 102 -11.76 -7.90 5.93
N ASN A 103 -10.65 -8.55 6.28
CA ASN A 103 -10.57 -10.01 6.35
C ASN A 103 -11.54 -10.60 7.39
N LYS A 104 -11.92 -9.83 8.42
CA LYS A 104 -12.94 -10.22 9.40
C LYS A 104 -14.36 -9.85 8.96
N ARG A 105 -14.53 -8.75 8.22
CA ARG A 105 -15.84 -8.28 7.71
C ARG A 105 -15.73 -7.92 6.23
N HIS A 106 -15.98 -8.92 5.38
CA HIS A 106 -15.83 -8.85 3.93
C HIS A 106 -16.97 -8.07 3.23
N ASN A 107 -17.27 -6.87 3.71
CA ASN A 107 -18.32 -5.98 3.24
C ASN A 107 -17.74 -4.60 2.92
N PHE A 108 -18.39 -3.85 2.02
CA PHE A 108 -17.97 -2.48 1.67
C PHE A 108 -17.83 -1.56 2.89
N LYS A 109 -18.75 -1.70 3.87
CA LYS A 109 -18.66 -0.99 5.15
C LYS A 109 -17.40 -1.34 5.94
N GLY A 110 -16.93 -2.59 5.90
CA GLY A 110 -15.71 -3.03 6.56
C GLY A 110 -14.45 -2.42 5.95
N ALA A 111 -14.43 -2.22 4.62
CA ALA A 111 -13.33 -1.54 3.93
C ALA A 111 -13.26 -0.07 4.34
N ILE A 112 -14.40 0.63 4.37
CA ILE A 112 -14.48 2.03 4.80
C ILE A 112 -14.03 2.19 6.26
N ILE A 113 -14.55 1.36 7.17
CA ILE A 113 -14.17 1.41 8.59
C ILE A 113 -12.68 1.13 8.77
N GLY A 114 -12.14 0.15 8.05
CA GLY A 114 -10.71 -0.14 8.05
C GLY A 114 -9.87 1.03 7.56
N LEU A 115 -10.30 1.70 6.49
CA LEU A 115 -9.64 2.89 5.94
C LEU A 115 -9.69 4.07 6.90
N SER A 116 -10.83 4.34 7.52
CA SER A 116 -10.97 5.40 8.53
C SER A 116 -10.05 5.16 9.72
N ILE A 117 -9.96 3.93 10.22
CA ILE A 117 -9.07 3.57 11.33
C ILE A 117 -7.60 3.68 10.89
N GLY A 118 -7.26 3.21 9.70
CA GLY A 118 -5.90 3.34 9.13
C GLY A 118 -5.48 4.79 8.99
N LEU A 119 -6.36 5.67 8.50
CA LEU A 119 -6.11 7.11 8.39
C LEU A 119 -5.93 7.76 9.76
N VAL A 120 -6.73 7.41 10.77
CA VAL A 120 -6.58 7.95 12.13
C VAL A 120 -5.25 7.52 12.74
N ILE A 121 -4.88 6.24 12.63
CA ILE A 121 -3.59 5.72 13.13
C ILE A 121 -2.44 6.44 12.44
N ASN A 122 -2.55 6.63 11.14
CA ASN A 122 -1.54 7.28 10.33
C ASN A 122 -1.39 8.78 10.70
N LEU A 123 -2.49 9.49 10.95
CA LEU A 123 -2.52 10.86 11.47
C LEU A 123 -1.87 11.02 12.85
N PHE A 124 -1.95 10.00 13.72
CA PHE A 124 -1.24 10.00 15.00
C PHE A 124 0.27 9.76 14.86
N PHE A 125 0.71 9.21 13.72
CA PHE A 125 2.10 8.86 13.46
C PHE A 125 2.86 9.95 12.68
N SER A 126 2.14 10.86 12.02
CA SER A 126 2.67 12.00 11.26
C SER A 126 2.83 13.25 12.11
#